data_AF-A0A672KPX2-F1
#
_entry.id   AF-A0A672KPX2-F1
#
_cell.length_a   1.000
_cell.length_b   1.000
_cell.length_c   1.000
_cell.angle_alpha   90.00
_cell.angle_beta   90.00
_cell.angle_gamma   90.00
#
_symmetry.space_group_name_H-M   'P 1'
#
loop_
_entity.id
_entity.type
_entity.pdbx_description
1 polymer ?
#
loop_
_entity_poly.entity_id
_entity_poly.type
_entity_poly.pdbx_seq_one_letter_code
_entity_poly.pdbx_strand_id
1 'polypeptide(L)' 'VFQYKYRDLTVREITNVISQYKDLKPVMDAYVFNDGSSRDLMSLTGTVPVSYRG' A
#
# COMPACT_ATOMS: atom_id res chain seq x y z
N VAL A 1 -7.83 -14.15 -6.07
CA VAL A 1 -7.30 -13.16 -7.04
C VAL A 1 -7.56 -11.77 -6.48
N PHE A 2 -6.54 -10.97 -6.20
CA PHE A 2 -6.69 -9.59 -5.69
C PHE A 2 -7.64 -8.77 -6.58
N GLN A 3 -8.81 -8.43 -6.07
CA GLN A 3 -9.86 -7.74 -6.81
C GLN A 3 -9.72 -6.22 -6.65
N TYR A 4 -8.95 -5.63 -7.56
CA TYR A 4 -8.88 -4.18 -7.76
C TYR A 4 -9.56 -3.82 -9.07
N LYS A 5 -10.39 -2.76 -9.04
CA LYS A 5 -11.10 -2.24 -10.22
C LYS A 5 -10.13 -1.89 -11.36
N TYR A 6 -8.94 -1.40 -11.01
CA TYR A 6 -7.90 -0.96 -11.95
C TYR A 6 -6.55 -1.62 -11.63
N ARG A 7 -6.52 -2.96 -11.65
CA ARG A 7 -5.38 -3.77 -11.21
C ARG A 7 -4.04 -3.33 -11.79
N ASP A 8 -3.93 -3.16 -13.11
CA ASP A 8 -2.65 -2.87 -13.76
C ASP A 8 -2.10 -1.49 -13.38
N LEU A 9 -3.00 -0.49 -13.23
CA LEU A 9 -2.63 0.84 -12.74
C LEU A 9 -2.14 0.76 -11.30
N THR A 10 -2.88 0.07 -10.43
CA THR A 10 -2.51 -0.12 -9.02
C THR A 10 -1.15 -0.81 -8.88
N VAL A 11 -0.89 -1.89 -9.61
CA VAL A 11 0.39 -2.62 -9.58
C VAL A 11 1.55 -1.72 -10.05
N ARG A 12 1.36 -0.97 -11.14
CA ARG A 12 2.38 -0.05 -11.66
C ARG A 12 2.76 1.02 -10.63
N GLU A 13 1.78 1.65 -10.02
CA GLU A 13 2.02 2.70 -9.01
C GLU A 13 2.71 2.16 -7.76
N ILE A 14 2.25 1.01 -7.25
CA ILE A 14 2.89 0.33 -6.12
C ILE A 14 4.36 0.01 -6.43
N THR A 15 4.62 -0.56 -7.61
CA THR A 15 5.98 -0.95 -8.06
C THR A 15 6.90 0.27 -8.08
N ASN A 16 6.41 1.40 -8.60
CA ASN A 16 7.17 2.65 -8.60
C ASN A 16 7.51 3.11 -7.18
N VAL A 17 6.53 3.15 -6.27
CA VAL A 17 6.75 3.58 -4.88
C VAL A 17 7.76 2.70 -4.15
N ILE A 18 7.62 1.38 -4.20
CA ILE A 18 8.55 0.46 -3.50
C ILE A 18 9.94 0.42 -4.15
N SER A 19 10.04 0.77 -5.45
CA SER A 19 11.33 0.92 -6.11
C SER A 19 12.11 2.13 -5.58
N GLN A 20 11.41 3.20 -5.18
CA GLN A 20 11.98 4.42 -4.63
C GLN A 20 12.23 4.31 -3.13
N TYR A 21 11.28 3.77 -2.38
CA TYR A 21 11.32 3.62 -0.92
C TYR A 21 11.46 2.14 -0.54
N LYS A 22 12.70 1.67 -0.42
CA LYS A 22 13.01 0.23 -0.24
C LYS A 22 12.46 -0.38 1.06
N ASP A 23 12.21 0.44 2.07
CA ASP A 23 11.68 -0.01 3.36
C ASP A 23 10.15 -0.15 3.36
N LEU A 24 9.45 0.37 2.34
CA LEU A 24 8.02 0.16 2.16
C LEU A 24 7.74 -1.21 1.53
N LYS A 25 6.78 -1.94 2.10
CA LYS A 25 6.38 -3.28 1.68
C LYS A 25 4.88 -3.34 1.44
N PRO A 26 4.42 -3.99 0.35
CA PRO A 26 3.01 -4.25 0.14
C PRO A 26 2.53 -5.38 1.06
N VAL A 27 1.44 -5.15 1.80
CA VAL A 27 0.81 -6.14 2.69
C VAL A 27 -0.68 -6.19 2.41
N MET A 28 -1.26 -7.39 2.38
CA MET A 28 -2.70 -7.59 2.32
C MET A 28 -3.23 -7.83 3.72
N ASP A 29 -4.19 -7.02 4.16
CA ASP A 29 -4.79 -7.13 5.49
C ASP A 29 -6.28 -6.73 5.47
N ALA A 30 -7.02 -7.14 6.48
CA ALA A 30 -8.42 -6.80 6.64
C ALA A 30 -8.57 -5.33 7.02
N TYR A 31 -9.26 -4.56 6.17
CA TYR A 31 -9.63 -3.19 6.45
C TYR A 31 -11.12 -3.12 6.81
N VAL A 32 -11.41 -2.48 7.96
CA VAL A 32 -12.79 -2.24 8.43
C VAL A 32 -13.25 -0.88 7.92
N PHE A 33 -14.28 -0.86 7.08
CA PHE A 33 -14.92 0.36 6.59
C PHE A 33 -15.81 0.99 7.66
N ASN A 34 -16.18 2.25 7.44
CA ASN A 34 -17.00 3.02 8.38
C ASN A 34 -18.41 2.43 8.62
N ASP A 35 -18.90 1.59 7.70
CA ASP A 35 -20.16 0.85 7.85
C ASP A 35 -20.00 -0.45 8.64
N GLY A 36 -18.79 -0.75 9.14
CA GLY A 36 -18.45 -1.97 9.87
C GLY A 36 -18.13 -3.17 8.98
N SER A 37 -18.29 -3.06 7.66
CA SER A 37 -17.90 -4.14 6.74
C SER A 37 -16.38 -4.27 6.67
N SER A 38 -15.90 -5.50 6.46
CA SER A 38 -14.46 -5.80 6.37
C SER A 38 -14.10 -6.33 4.99
N ARG A 39 -12.93 -5.91 4.46
CA ARG A 39 -12.39 -6.43 3.21
C ARG A 39 -10.87 -6.47 3.25
N ASP A 40 -10.30 -7.52 2.68
CA ASP A 40 -8.85 -7.59 2.45
C ASP A 40 -8.43 -6.54 1.42
N LEU A 41 -7.63 -5.58 1.87
CA LEU A 41 -7.02 -4.54 1.05
C LEU A 41 -5.50 -4.56 1.23
N MET A 42 -4.81 -4.24 0.15
CA MET A 42 -3.39 -3.93 0.13
C MET A 42 -3.14 -2.57 0.80
N SER A 43 -2.13 -2.54 1.67
CA SER A 43 -1.50 -1.34 2.21
C SER A 43 0.00 -1.36 1.94
N LEU A 44 0.63 -0.19 2.00
CA LEU A 44 2.09 -0.07 2.09
C LEU A 44 2.46 0.16 3.54
N THR A 45 3.29 -0.72 4.10
CA THR A 45 3.79 -0.61 5.48
C THR A 45 5.30 -0.50 5.49
N GLY A 46 5.86 0.21 6.47
CA GLY A 46 7.28 0.47 6.58
C GLY A 46 7.58 1.93 6.90
N THR A 47 8.76 2.40 6.54
CA THR A 47 9.23 3.75 6.82
C THR A 47 9.58 4.52 5.54
N VAL A 48 9.43 5.84 5.61
CA VAL A 48 9.96 6.76 4.59
C VAL A 48 11.05 7.62 5.23
N PRO A 49 12.14 7.94 4.51
CA PRO A 49 13.16 8.83 5.03
C PRO A 49 12.58 10.25 5.17
N VAL A 50 12.80 10.85 6.34
CA VAL A 50 12.42 12.23 6.63
C VAL A 50 13.64 12.97 7.15
N SER A 51 14.10 13.98 6.42
CA SER A 51 15.17 14.85 6.90
C SER A 51 14.64 15.79 7.97
N TYR A 52 15.22 15.72 9.18
CA TYR A 52 14.86 16.60 10.28
C TYR A 52 16.13 17.11 10.98
N ARG A 53 16.27 18.44 11.05
CA ARG A 53 17.38 19.15 11.72
C ARG A 53 18.81 18.95 11.17
N GLY A 54 18.95 18.50 9.92
CA GLY A 54 20.25 18.47 9.22
C GLY A 54 21.09 17.27 9.63
#